data_AF-A0A090W7L9-F1
#
_entry.id   AF-A0A090W7L9-F1
#
_cell.length_a   1.000
_cell.length_b   1.000
_cell.length_c   1.000
_cell.angle_alpha   90.00
_cell.angle_beta   90.00
_cell.angle_gamma   90.00
#
_symmetry.space_group_name_H-M   'P 1'
#
loop_
_entity.id
_entity.type
_entity.pdbx_description
1 polymer ?
#
loop_
_entity_poly.entity_id
_entity_poly.type
_entity_poly.pdbx_seq_one_letter_code
_entity_poly.pdbx_strand_id
1 'polypeptide(L)'
;MISRKNASISKFIIHKVGNKFNDTKNAFSEKTVDFDEASYDLMLPFLLRPFGSVVQSYRFNHHANISLNEINTYSTQLFNDEEAFVEVSKHIVMHLYEQSNSANIKLATF
;
A
#
# COMPACT_ATOMS: atom_id res chain seq x y z
N MET A 1 -19.98 0.73 -4.75
CA MET A 1 -19.47 -0.38 -3.90
C MET A 1 -18.61 -1.27 -4.77
N ILE A 2 -17.38 -1.59 -4.36
CA ILE A 2 -16.48 -2.46 -5.13
C ILE A 2 -16.87 -3.92 -4.85
N SER A 3 -17.04 -4.73 -5.89
CA SER A 3 -17.28 -6.17 -5.76
C SER A 3 -15.95 -6.90 -5.57
N ARG A 4 -15.92 -7.87 -4.64
CA ARG A 4 -14.71 -8.67 -4.33
C ARG A 4 -14.80 -10.13 -4.80
N LYS A 5 -15.94 -10.54 -5.39
CA LYS A 5 -16.22 -11.95 -5.73
C LYS A 5 -15.16 -12.58 -6.65
N ASN A 6 -14.58 -11.77 -7.55
CA ASN A 6 -13.58 -12.20 -8.52
C ASN A 6 -12.24 -11.46 -8.31
N ALA A 7 -12.00 -10.94 -7.11
CA ALA A 7 -10.77 -10.23 -6.82
C ALA A 7 -9.62 -11.24 -6.60
N SER A 8 -8.46 -10.93 -7.16
CA SER A 8 -7.22 -11.66 -6.93
C SER A 8 -6.09 -10.68 -6.62
N ILE A 9 -5.04 -11.18 -5.95
CA ILE A 9 -3.82 -10.43 -5.65
C ILE A 9 -2.71 -11.09 -6.45
N SER A 10 -2.18 -10.38 -7.46
CA SER A 10 -1.08 -10.88 -8.30
C SER A 10 0.29 -10.74 -7.64
N LYS A 11 0.51 -9.62 -6.94
CA LYS A 11 1.74 -9.33 -6.20
C LYS A 11 1.41 -8.82 -4.82
N PHE A 12 2.16 -9.28 -3.83
CA PHE A 12 2.03 -8.85 -2.45
C PHE A 12 3.41 -8.63 -1.82
N ILE A 13 3.58 -7.52 -1.11
CA ILE A 13 4.80 -7.20 -0.39
C ILE A 13 4.45 -6.50 0.91
N ILE A 14 5.21 -6.80 1.96
CA ILE A 14 5.02 -6.21 3.29
C ILE A 14 6.25 -5.38 3.63
N HIS A 15 6.04 -4.11 3.93
CA HIS A 15 7.06 -3.23 4.50
C HIS A 15 6.64 -2.81 5.90
N LYS A 16 7.62 -2.38 6.70
CA LYS A 16 7.34 -1.69 7.96
C LYS A 16 7.59 -0.20 7.77
N VAL A 17 6.55 0.60 7.91
CA VAL A 17 6.69 2.05 7.97
C VAL A 17 7.16 2.43 9.37
N GLY A 18 8.26 3.17 9.45
CA GLY A 18 8.74 3.78 10.68
C GLY A 18 7.89 4.98 11.09
N ASN A 19 8.27 5.62 12.19
CA ASN A 19 7.60 6.82 12.69
C ASN A 19 8.67 7.80 13.20
N LYS A 20 8.62 9.02 12.68
CA LYS A 20 9.58 10.10 13.00
C LYS A 20 9.54 10.51 14.48
N PHE A 21 8.40 10.36 15.17
CA PHE A 21 8.25 10.79 16.58
C PHE A 21 8.92 9.84 17.57
N ASN A 22 9.02 8.55 17.25
CA ASN A 22 9.60 7.55 18.13
C ASN A 22 10.95 7.02 17.61
N ASP A 23 11.56 7.75 16.67
CA ASP A 23 12.86 7.43 16.04
C ASP A 23 12.93 6.02 15.45
N THR A 24 11.79 5.50 14.96
CA THR A 24 11.76 4.20 14.28
C THR A 24 11.92 4.38 12.79
N LYS A 25 12.82 3.59 12.19
CA LYS A 25 13.11 3.63 10.74
C LYS A 25 12.18 2.69 9.96
N ASN A 26 12.06 2.98 8.67
CA ASN A 26 11.45 2.05 7.73
C ASN A 26 12.25 0.74 7.68
N ALA A 27 11.55 -0.38 7.52
CA ALA A 27 12.14 -1.64 7.09
C ALA A 27 11.54 -2.04 5.75
N PHE A 28 12.40 -2.21 4.75
CA PHE A 28 12.00 -2.53 3.40
C PHE A 28 12.18 -4.01 3.12
N SER A 29 11.15 -4.63 2.54
CA SER A 29 11.30 -5.95 1.91
C SER A 29 11.91 -5.79 0.53
N GLU A 30 12.78 -6.73 0.18
CA GLU A 30 13.45 -6.79 -1.12
C GLU A 30 12.76 -7.75 -2.10
N LYS A 31 11.77 -8.53 -1.62
CA LYS A 31 11.06 -9.54 -2.40
C LYS A 31 9.59 -9.55 -2.05
N THR A 32 8.77 -9.96 -3.01
CA THR A 32 7.35 -10.24 -2.79
C THR A 32 7.18 -11.48 -1.92
N VAL A 33 6.03 -11.55 -1.26
CA VAL A 33 5.59 -12.77 -0.59
C VAL A 33 5.19 -13.77 -1.67
N ASP A 34 5.65 -15.00 -1.51
CA ASP A 34 5.21 -16.14 -2.29
C ASP A 34 4.19 -16.91 -1.44
N PHE A 35 2.96 -17.04 -1.94
CA PHE A 35 1.89 -17.73 -1.25
C PHE A 35 1.69 -19.12 -1.85
N ASP A 36 1.66 -20.14 -1.01
CA ASP A 36 1.01 -21.38 -1.41
C ASP A 36 -0.51 -21.19 -1.47
N GLU A 37 -1.19 -22.09 -2.18
CA GLU A 37 -2.64 -22.01 -2.43
C GLU A 37 -3.45 -21.94 -1.13
N ALA A 38 -3.10 -22.77 -0.14
CA ALA A 38 -3.79 -22.81 1.14
C ALA A 38 -3.66 -21.49 1.92
N SER A 39 -2.46 -20.90 1.94
CA SER A 39 -2.19 -19.62 2.59
C SER A 39 -2.87 -18.47 1.84
N TYR A 40 -2.88 -18.51 0.52
CA TYR A 40 -3.55 -17.51 -0.32
C TYR A 40 -5.06 -17.48 -0.05
N ASP A 41 -5.72 -18.64 -0.06
CA ASP A 41 -7.16 -18.76 0.20
C ASP A 41 -7.55 -18.29 1.60
N LEU A 42 -6.66 -18.48 2.59
CA LEU A 42 -6.86 -17.97 3.94
C LEU A 42 -6.64 -16.45 4.04
N MET A 43 -5.64 -15.92 3.35
CA MET A 43 -5.23 -14.52 3.46
C MET A 43 -6.09 -13.58 2.62
N LEU A 44 -6.56 -14.01 1.45
CA LEU A 44 -7.30 -13.16 0.53
C LEU A 44 -8.56 -12.53 1.19
N PRO A 45 -9.43 -13.27 1.91
CA PRO A 45 -10.58 -12.67 2.58
C PRO A 45 -10.18 -11.67 3.67
N PHE A 46 -9.08 -11.93 4.38
CA PHE A 46 -8.55 -11.06 5.43
C PHE A 46 -8.03 -9.74 4.85
N LEU A 47 -7.17 -9.82 3.83
CA LEU A 47 -6.58 -8.66 3.15
C LEU A 47 -7.64 -7.79 2.46
N LEU A 48 -8.69 -8.41 1.91
CA LEU A 48 -9.77 -7.68 1.23
C LEU A 48 -10.88 -7.20 2.17
N ARG A 49 -10.82 -7.51 3.47
CA ARG A 49 -11.82 -7.09 4.46
C ARG A 49 -12.07 -5.57 4.47
N PRO A 50 -11.03 -4.70 4.48
CA PRO A 50 -11.23 -3.26 4.53
C PRO A 50 -12.06 -2.72 3.37
N PHE A 51 -11.93 -3.31 2.17
CA PHE A 51 -12.65 -2.88 0.96
C PHE A 51 -14.14 -3.22 0.95
N GLY A 52 -14.61 -4.11 1.84
CA GLY A 52 -16.01 -4.49 1.93
C GLY A 52 -16.90 -3.45 2.60
N SER A 53 -16.34 -2.63 3.50
CA SER A 53 -17.08 -1.65 4.31
C SER A 53 -16.81 -0.19 3.93
N VAL A 54 -16.09 0.05 2.82
CA VAL A 54 -15.78 1.42 2.38
C VAL A 54 -17.04 2.08 1.83
N VAL A 55 -17.58 3.02 2.61
CA VAL A 55 -18.73 3.86 2.21
C VAL A 55 -18.27 5.08 1.41
N GLN A 56 -17.06 5.58 1.67
CA GLN A 56 -16.51 6.78 1.07
C GLN A 56 -15.35 6.49 0.12
N SER A 57 -15.45 6.98 -1.12
CA SER A 57 -14.34 6.94 -2.07
C SER A 57 -13.45 8.19 -1.90
N TYR A 58 -12.14 7.99 -1.83
CA TYR A 58 -11.16 9.07 -1.93
C TYR A 58 -10.53 9.07 -3.33
N ARG A 59 -10.11 10.24 -3.78
CA ARG A 59 -9.40 10.43 -5.05
C ARG A 59 -8.14 11.23 -4.79
N PHE A 60 -7.05 10.84 -5.45
CA PHE A 60 -5.86 11.69 -5.48
C PHE A 60 -6.23 13.04 -6.10
N ASN A 61 -5.62 14.09 -5.54
CA ASN A 61 -5.80 15.44 -6.03
C ASN A 61 -4.47 16.20 -5.91
N HIS A 62 -4.35 17.23 -6.73
CA HIS A 62 -3.31 18.25 -6.60
C HIS A 62 -3.84 19.52 -7.29
N HIS A 63 -3.67 20.68 -6.66
CA HIS A 63 -4.32 21.93 -7.09
C HIS A 63 -3.95 22.37 -8.52
N ALA A 64 -2.70 22.12 -8.95
CA ALA A 64 -2.22 22.47 -10.29
C ALA A 64 -2.45 21.36 -11.33
N ASN A 65 -1.94 20.15 -11.08
CA ASN A 65 -2.05 19.01 -11.99
C ASN A 65 -1.94 17.71 -11.19
N ILE A 66 -2.82 16.74 -11.47
CA ILE A 66 -2.85 15.43 -10.79
C ILE A 66 -1.53 14.65 -10.89
N SER A 67 -0.75 14.83 -11.97
CA SER A 67 0.57 14.20 -12.14
C SER A 67 1.62 14.69 -11.14
N LEU A 68 1.32 15.76 -10.38
CA LEU A 68 2.17 16.26 -9.30
C LEU A 68 1.83 15.61 -7.94
N ASN A 69 0.80 14.77 -7.87
CA ASN A 69 0.55 13.95 -6.69
C ASN A 69 1.47 12.72 -6.73
N GLU A 70 2.39 12.61 -5.78
CA GLU A 70 3.40 11.55 -5.76
C GLU A 70 2.79 10.14 -5.77
N ILE A 71 1.77 9.88 -4.94
CA ILE A 71 1.09 8.57 -4.90
C ILE A 71 0.37 8.26 -6.21
N ASN A 72 -0.23 9.27 -6.87
CA ASN A 72 -0.81 9.08 -8.19
C ASN A 72 0.24 8.67 -9.23
N THR A 73 1.41 9.32 -9.20
CA THR A 73 2.54 9.01 -10.08
C THR A 73 3.10 7.62 -9.82
N TYR A 74 3.29 7.23 -8.56
CA TYR A 74 3.72 5.88 -8.18
C TYR A 74 2.70 4.82 -8.61
N SER A 75 1.41 5.08 -8.39
CA SER A 75 0.34 4.18 -8.83
C SER A 75 0.36 4.00 -10.35
N THR A 76 0.55 5.09 -11.10
CA THR A 76 0.65 5.07 -12.56
C THR A 76 1.85 4.23 -13.01
N GLN A 77 3.00 4.37 -12.35
CA GLN A 77 4.19 3.58 -12.65
C GLN A 77 3.96 2.09 -12.40
N LEU A 78 3.32 1.71 -11.29
CA LEU A 78 3.00 0.31 -10.97
C LEU A 78 2.12 -0.37 -12.01
N PHE A 79 1.18 0.36 -12.63
CA PHE A 79 0.30 -0.19 -13.65
C PHE A 79 0.95 -0.23 -15.05
N ASN A 80 1.98 0.58 -15.30
CA ASN A 80 2.66 0.63 -16.59
C ASN A 80 3.87 -0.31 -16.66
N ASP A 81 4.52 -0.57 -15.52
CA ASP A 81 5.71 -1.40 -15.43
C ASP A 81 5.61 -2.35 -14.23
N GLU A 82 5.37 -3.62 -14.52
CA GLU A 82 5.24 -4.66 -13.52
C GLU A 82 6.57 -4.99 -12.83
N GLU A 83 7.72 -4.76 -13.48
CA GLU A 83 9.05 -4.98 -12.89
C GLU A 83 9.39 -3.92 -11.84
N ALA A 84 8.80 -2.73 -11.96
CA ALA A 84 8.98 -1.64 -11.01
C ALA A 84 8.31 -1.87 -9.64
N PHE A 85 7.57 -2.97 -9.45
CA PHE A 85 6.74 -3.22 -8.26
C PHE A 85 7.49 -3.04 -6.92
N VAL A 86 8.66 -3.68 -6.79
CA VAL A 86 9.44 -3.63 -5.54
C VAL A 86 9.97 -2.22 -5.30
N GLU A 87 10.59 -1.60 -6.29
CA GLU A 87 11.16 -0.25 -6.13
C GLU A 87 10.09 0.81 -5.86
N VAL A 88 8.97 0.78 -6.58
CA VAL A 88 7.88 1.74 -6.37
C VAL A 88 7.20 1.53 -5.01
N SER A 89 7.08 0.28 -4.54
CA SER A 89 6.55 0.02 -3.19
C SER A 89 7.41 0.65 -2.09
N LYS A 90 8.74 0.69 -2.25
CA LYS A 90 9.65 1.41 -1.35
C LYS A 90 9.42 2.92 -1.40
N HIS A 91 9.19 3.51 -2.57
CA HIS A 91 8.84 4.93 -2.69
C HIS A 91 7.53 5.29 -1.97
N ILE A 92 6.51 4.44 -2.07
CA ILE A 92 5.25 4.62 -1.33
C ILE A 92 5.51 4.62 0.18
N VAL A 93 6.31 3.69 0.68
CA VAL A 93 6.67 3.60 2.10
C VAL A 93 7.49 4.82 2.57
N MET A 94 8.41 5.31 1.74
CA MET A 94 9.13 6.56 2.02
C MET A 94 8.17 7.75 2.10
N HIS A 95 7.23 7.88 1.16
CA HIS A 95 6.23 8.94 1.22
C HIS A 95 5.37 8.83 2.49
N LEU A 96 4.91 7.63 2.87
CA LEU A 96 4.16 7.42 4.11
C LEU A 96 4.96 7.80 5.35
N TYR A 97 6.26 7.47 5.39
CA TYR A 97 7.15 7.90 6.45
C TYR A 97 7.30 9.43 6.49
N GLU A 98 7.44 10.07 5.33
CA GLU A 98 7.56 11.52 5.24
C GLU A 98 6.31 12.27 5.71
N GLN A 99 5.12 11.71 5.40
CA GLN A 99 3.82 12.22 5.85
C GLN A 99 3.46 11.80 7.27
N SER A 100 4.25 10.94 7.93
CA SER A 100 4.00 10.49 9.30
C SER A 100 4.39 11.55 10.34
N ASN A 101 3.69 12.68 10.30
CA ASN A 101 3.90 13.88 11.11
C ASN A 101 2.89 14.02 12.26
N SER A 102 2.23 12.93 12.69
CA SER A 102 1.44 12.93 13.93
C SER A 102 1.70 11.71 14.80
N ALA A 103 1.70 11.93 16.13
CA ALA A 103 1.77 10.88 17.14
C ALA A 103 0.58 9.89 17.12
N ASN A 104 -0.48 10.21 16.36
CA ASN A 104 -1.72 9.44 16.28
C ASN A 104 -1.76 8.41 15.15
N ILE A 105 -0.69 8.27 14.35
CA ILE A 105 -0.55 7.13 13.45
C ILE A 105 -0.28 5.91 14.33
N LYS A 106 -1.36 5.31 14.83
CA LYS A 106 -1.32 4.01 15.50
C LYS A 106 -0.73 3.02 14.50
N LEU A 107 0.33 2.33 14.91
CA LEU A 107 0.76 1.12 14.23
C LEU A 107 -0.49 0.28 13.96
N ALA A 108 -0.72 -0.07 12.69
CA ALA A 108 -1.63 -1.14 12.36
C ALA A 108 -1.11 -2.36 13.13
N THR A 109 -1.83 -2.71 14.20
CA THR A 109 -1.53 -3.90 14.98
C THR A 109 -2.04 -5.05 14.12
N PHE A 110 -1.11 -5.80 13.53
CA PHE A 110 -1.42 -7.05 12.86
C PHE A 110 -1.81 -8.09 13.90
#